data_AF-A0A139CKM8-F1
#
_entry.id   AF-A0A139CKM8-F1
#
_cell.length_a   1.000
_cell.length_b   1.000
_cell.length_c   1.000
_cell.angle_alpha   90.00
_cell.angle_beta   90.00
_cell.angle_gamma   90.00
#
_symmetry.space_group_name_H-M   'P 1'
#
loop_
_entity.id
_entity.type
_entity.pdbx_description
1 polymer ?
#
loop_
_entity_poly.entity_id
_entity_poly.type
_entity_poly.pdbx_seq_one_letter_code
_entity_poly.pdbx_strand_id
1 'polypeptide(L)'
;MSQENKNDKSYLAIIALSIVLVVMSLTIYAIAQGGSEQNSADTITMSGYAEQKVVPDTATLSIGVVIESETAKEASDENAAIMSAVMEELKAIGLEDREIQTSSVSVYPVYNYEGERTITGYSASNSVQITTTDLDSLSEIIDRSTASGANQIGSISFSA
;
A
#
# COMPACT_ATOMS: atom_id res chain seq x y z
N MET A 1 69.34 -80.03 -17.14
CA MET A 1 70.60 -79.27 -17.31
C MET A 1 70.33 -78.23 -18.38
N SER A 2 70.49 -76.93 -18.23
CA SER A 2 71.17 -76.12 -17.22
C SER A 2 70.40 -74.80 -17.04
N GLN A 3 70.59 -74.20 -15.87
CA GLN A 3 69.86 -73.07 -15.30
C GLN A 3 69.96 -71.77 -16.12
N GLU A 4 68.85 -71.07 -16.10
CA GLU A 4 68.47 -69.86 -16.82
C GLU A 4 69.07 -68.59 -16.20
N ASN A 5 69.39 -67.60 -17.04
CA ASN A 5 69.92 -66.28 -16.68
C ASN A 5 68.91 -65.49 -15.81
N LYS A 6 69.02 -65.65 -14.49
CA LYS A 6 68.04 -65.22 -13.49
C LYS A 6 68.10 -63.72 -13.17
N ASN A 7 69.16 -63.02 -13.59
CA ASN A 7 69.44 -61.63 -13.14
C ASN A 7 69.00 -60.53 -14.14
N ASP A 8 68.76 -60.87 -15.41
CA ASP A 8 68.21 -59.92 -16.41
C ASP A 8 66.68 -59.77 -16.24
N LYS A 9 66.02 -60.87 -15.85
CA LYS A 9 64.58 -60.92 -15.59
C LYS A 9 64.15 -60.08 -14.38
N SER A 10 65.03 -59.87 -13.40
CA SER A 10 64.72 -59.09 -12.19
C SER A 10 64.68 -57.57 -12.44
N TYR A 11 65.53 -57.03 -13.33
CA TYR A 11 65.49 -55.60 -13.69
C TYR A 11 64.24 -55.27 -14.51
N LEU A 12 63.89 -56.15 -15.45
CA LEU A 12 62.63 -56.04 -16.20
C LEU A 12 61.40 -56.12 -15.27
N ALA A 13 61.45 -56.94 -14.23
CA ALA A 13 60.39 -57.02 -13.23
C ALA A 13 60.24 -55.72 -12.41
N ILE A 14 61.35 -55.04 -12.06
CA ILE A 14 61.31 -53.78 -11.31
C ILE A 14 60.76 -52.63 -12.16
N ILE A 15 61.14 -52.56 -13.44
CA ILE A 15 60.62 -51.54 -14.38
C ILE A 15 59.13 -51.78 -14.68
N ALA A 16 58.71 -53.02 -14.85
CA ALA A 16 57.30 -53.35 -15.00
C ALA A 16 56.49 -52.96 -13.75
N LEU A 17 57.04 -53.18 -12.55
CA LEU A 17 56.38 -52.84 -11.30
C LEU A 17 56.22 -51.32 -11.10
N SER A 18 57.23 -50.53 -11.47
CA SER A 18 57.14 -49.06 -11.36
C SER A 18 56.14 -48.45 -12.35
N ILE A 19 56.06 -48.99 -13.58
CA ILE A 19 55.05 -48.58 -14.55
C ILE A 19 53.63 -48.92 -14.05
N VAL A 20 53.43 -50.10 -13.47
CA VAL A 20 52.14 -50.49 -12.89
C VAL A 20 51.75 -49.56 -11.74
N LEU A 21 52.70 -49.16 -10.88
CA LEU A 21 52.45 -48.23 -9.79
C LEU A 21 52.06 -46.83 -10.28
N VAL A 22 52.72 -46.31 -11.32
CA VAL A 22 52.38 -45.01 -11.91
C VAL A 22 51.00 -45.04 -12.58
N VAL A 23 50.69 -46.12 -13.30
CA VAL A 23 49.36 -46.31 -13.92
C VAL A 23 48.27 -46.44 -12.87
N MET A 24 48.50 -47.17 -11.77
CA MET A 24 47.54 -47.22 -10.65
C MET A 24 47.34 -45.85 -9.99
N SER A 25 48.40 -45.07 -9.85
CA SER A 25 48.31 -43.74 -9.25
C SER A 25 47.47 -42.79 -10.11
N LEU A 26 47.62 -42.88 -11.44
CA LEU A 26 46.84 -42.10 -12.40
C LEU A 26 45.38 -42.54 -12.48
N THR A 27 45.10 -43.84 -12.37
CA THR A 27 43.71 -44.32 -12.35
C THR A 27 42.99 -43.89 -11.08
N ILE A 28 43.64 -43.92 -9.90
CA ILE A 28 43.06 -43.44 -8.64
C ILE A 28 42.71 -41.94 -8.73
N TYR A 29 43.57 -41.12 -9.33
CA TYR A 29 43.32 -39.69 -9.48
C TYR A 29 42.15 -39.38 -10.44
N ALA A 30 41.96 -40.19 -11.48
CA ALA A 30 40.84 -40.05 -12.41
C ALA A 30 39.50 -40.45 -11.78
N ILE A 31 39.48 -41.45 -10.89
CA ILE A 31 38.26 -41.87 -10.18
C ILE A 31 37.87 -40.84 -9.10
N ALA A 32 38.85 -40.15 -8.50
CA ALA A 32 38.61 -39.13 -7.48
C ALA A 32 38.00 -37.82 -8.01
N GLN A 33 38.06 -37.56 -9.32
CA GLN A 33 37.46 -36.36 -9.94
C GLN A 33 36.05 -36.59 -10.50
N GLY A 34 35.50 -37.80 -10.37
CA GLY A 34 34.16 -38.14 -10.83
C GLY A 34 33.16 -38.20 -9.69
N GLY A 35 32.63 -37.05 -9.25
CA GLY A 35 31.51 -37.05 -8.30
C GLY A 35 31.32 -35.73 -7.57
N SER A 36 30.94 -34.67 -8.28
CA SER A 36 30.22 -33.58 -7.63
C SER A 36 28.85 -34.13 -7.22
N GLU A 37 28.69 -34.54 -5.95
CA GLU A 37 27.38 -34.79 -5.37
C GLU A 37 26.63 -33.45 -5.32
N GLN A 38 25.92 -33.17 -6.41
CA GLN A 38 24.93 -32.11 -6.43
C GLN A 38 23.79 -32.58 -5.54
N ASN A 39 23.87 -32.21 -4.26
CA ASN A 39 22.79 -32.33 -3.29
C ASN A 39 21.54 -31.70 -3.90
N SER A 40 20.72 -32.54 -4.52
CA SER A 40 19.39 -32.17 -4.96
C SER A 40 18.55 -32.21 -3.69
N ALA A 41 18.51 -31.09 -2.97
CA ALA A 41 17.72 -30.97 -1.76
C ALA A 41 16.25 -31.30 -2.10
N ASP A 42 15.69 -32.30 -1.43
CA ASP A 42 14.27 -32.66 -1.52
C ASP A 42 13.41 -31.47 -1.06
N THR A 43 13.03 -30.61 -2.01
CA THR A 43 12.35 -29.34 -1.73
C THR A 43 10.92 -29.40 -2.23
N ILE A 44 9.97 -29.18 -1.32
CA ILE A 44 8.57 -28.95 -1.67
C ILE A 44 8.33 -27.44 -1.63
N THR A 45 8.16 -26.83 -2.80
CA THR A 45 7.81 -25.41 -2.92
C THR A 45 6.30 -25.28 -3.01
N MET A 46 5.70 -24.55 -2.06
CA MET A 46 4.27 -24.25 -2.06
C MET A 46 4.07 -22.74 -2.13
N SER A 47 3.13 -22.31 -2.97
CA SER A 47 2.61 -20.95 -2.97
C SER A 47 1.18 -20.98 -2.47
N GLY A 48 0.90 -20.25 -1.40
CA GLY A 48 -0.45 -20.07 -0.86
C GLY A 48 -0.97 -18.67 -1.17
N TYR A 49 -2.24 -18.56 -1.53
CA TYR A 49 -2.96 -17.30 -1.59
C TYR A 49 -4.04 -17.31 -0.51
N ALA A 50 -4.18 -16.20 0.21
CA ALA A 50 -5.24 -15.99 1.19
C ALA A 50 -6.00 -14.72 0.80
N GLU A 51 -7.33 -14.82 0.77
CA GLU A 51 -8.24 -13.70 0.58
C GLU A 51 -9.15 -13.65 1.80
N GLN A 52 -9.32 -12.45 2.37
CA GLN A 52 -10.28 -12.19 3.43
C GLN A 52 -11.19 -11.05 3.00
N LYS A 53 -12.50 -11.31 3.01
CA LYS A 53 -13.51 -10.27 2.86
C LYS A 53 -13.85 -9.75 4.25
N VAL A 54 -13.59 -8.47 4.48
CA VAL A 54 -13.89 -7.79 5.74
C VAL A 54 -15.02 -6.82 5.50
N VAL A 55 -15.99 -6.79 6.41
CA VAL A 55 -17.04 -5.77 6.41
C VAL A 55 -16.42 -4.48 6.96
N PRO A 56 -16.54 -3.35 6.26
CA PRO A 56 -16.07 -2.07 6.79
C PRO A 56 -16.73 -1.75 8.13
N ASP A 57 -15.96 -1.19 9.06
CA ASP A 57 -16.42 -0.80 10.39
C ASP A 57 -16.39 0.72 10.61
N THR A 58 -15.82 1.45 9.65
CA THR A 58 -15.63 2.90 9.74
C THR A 58 -16.02 3.54 8.41
N ALA A 59 -16.69 4.69 8.49
CA ALA A 59 -17.01 5.53 7.34
C ALA A 59 -16.49 6.95 7.52
N THR A 60 -16.02 7.51 6.41
CA THR A 60 -15.45 8.84 6.31
C THR A 60 -16.23 9.62 5.25
N LEU A 61 -16.89 10.71 5.63
CA LEU A 61 -17.75 11.54 4.80
C LEU A 61 -17.36 13.02 4.91
N SER A 62 -17.21 13.70 3.78
CA SER A 62 -16.98 15.15 3.78
C SER A 62 -18.29 15.93 3.59
N ILE A 63 -18.51 16.94 4.42
CA ILE A 63 -19.66 17.85 4.35
C ILE A 63 -19.14 19.28 4.33
N GLY A 64 -19.72 20.12 3.50
CA GLY A 64 -19.34 21.52 3.41
C GLY A 64 -20.48 22.45 3.06
N VAL A 65 -20.17 23.73 3.24
CA VAL A 65 -21.02 24.86 2.91
C VAL A 65 -20.23 25.75 1.96
N VAL A 66 -20.86 26.16 0.87
CA VAL A 66 -20.35 27.18 -0.06
C VAL A 66 -21.36 28.32 -0.13
N ILE A 67 -20.91 29.55 0.10
CA ILE A 67 -21.72 30.76 0.04
C ILE A 67 -21.08 31.75 -0.94
N GLU A 68 -21.89 32.36 -1.78
CA GLU A 68 -21.48 33.45 -2.65
C GLU A 68 -22.15 34.75 -2.23
N SER A 69 -21.36 35.81 -2.12
CA SER A 69 -21.85 37.15 -1.75
C SER A 69 -21.08 38.23 -2.51
N GLU A 70 -21.57 39.48 -2.44
CA GLU A 70 -20.92 40.62 -3.11
C GLU A 70 -19.55 40.94 -2.52
N THR A 71 -19.35 40.65 -1.22
CA THR A 71 -18.09 40.89 -0.52
C THR A 71 -17.53 39.60 0.10
N ALA A 72 -16.20 39.51 0.16
CA ALA A 72 -15.52 38.38 0.79
C ALA A 72 -15.86 38.24 2.28
N LYS A 73 -16.10 39.35 2.97
CA LYS A 73 -16.43 39.35 4.40
C LYS A 73 -17.82 38.78 4.65
N GLU A 74 -18.81 39.22 3.89
CA GLU A 74 -20.17 38.70 3.98
C GLU A 74 -20.22 37.21 3.70
N ALA A 75 -19.60 36.76 2.59
CA ALA A 75 -19.53 35.35 2.23
C ALA A 75 -18.88 34.52 3.35
N SER A 76 -17.78 35.01 3.94
CA SER A 76 -17.08 34.31 5.02
C SER A 76 -17.88 34.27 6.32
N ASP A 77 -18.53 35.37 6.71
CA ASP A 77 -19.28 35.46 7.95
C ASP A 77 -20.55 34.57 7.89
N GLU A 78 -21.27 34.59 6.78
CA GLU A 78 -22.45 33.75 6.55
C GLU A 78 -22.07 32.27 6.47
N ASN A 79 -20.99 31.95 5.74
CA ASN A 79 -20.47 30.59 5.67
C ASN A 79 -20.10 30.04 7.06
N ALA A 80 -19.41 30.85 7.88
CA ALA A 80 -19.05 30.46 9.24
C ALA A 80 -20.28 30.25 10.13
N ALA A 81 -21.32 31.07 9.99
CA ALA A 81 -22.56 30.95 10.76
C ALA A 81 -23.31 29.65 10.41
N ILE A 82 -23.49 29.37 9.12
CA ILE A 82 -24.16 28.14 8.65
C ILE A 82 -23.34 26.91 9.05
N MET A 83 -22.02 26.94 8.87
CA MET A 83 -21.17 25.82 9.25
C MET A 83 -21.21 25.55 10.76
N SER A 84 -21.31 26.59 11.58
CA SER A 84 -21.49 26.43 13.03
C SER A 84 -22.81 25.74 13.36
N ALA A 85 -23.90 26.12 12.70
CA ALA A 85 -25.21 25.46 12.87
C ALA A 85 -25.17 23.98 12.44
N VAL A 86 -24.51 23.67 11.32
CA VAL A 86 -24.29 22.28 10.87
C VAL A 86 -23.53 21.49 11.94
N MET A 87 -22.45 22.04 12.49
CA MET A 87 -21.67 21.37 13.54
C MET A 87 -22.48 21.16 14.83
N GLU A 88 -23.35 22.09 15.21
CA GLU A 88 -24.23 21.96 16.37
C GLU A 88 -25.25 20.84 16.19
N GLU A 89 -25.91 20.75 15.03
CA GLU A 89 -26.87 19.67 14.73
C GLU A 89 -26.20 18.31 14.66
N LEU A 90 -24.99 18.22 14.11
CA LEU A 90 -24.20 16.98 14.11
C LEU A 90 -23.85 16.51 15.52
N LYS A 91 -23.50 17.43 16.42
CA LYS A 91 -23.28 17.09 17.84
C LYS A 91 -24.58 16.70 18.54
N ALA A 92 -25.70 17.30 18.17
CA ALA A 92 -27.01 17.01 18.75
C ALA A 92 -27.50 15.59 18.46
N ILE A 93 -27.11 15.01 17.32
CA ILE A 93 -27.39 13.61 16.98
C ILE A 93 -26.36 12.62 17.56
N GLY A 94 -25.38 13.11 18.32
CA GLY A 94 -24.47 12.27 19.11
C GLY A 94 -23.05 12.14 18.57
N LEU A 95 -22.66 12.87 17.51
CA LEU A 95 -21.27 12.87 17.06
C LEU A 95 -20.38 13.58 18.07
N GLU A 96 -19.24 12.97 18.36
CA GLU A 96 -18.24 13.55 19.25
C GLU A 96 -17.33 14.53 18.51
N ASP A 97 -16.74 15.49 19.23
CA ASP A 97 -15.79 16.45 18.64
C ASP A 97 -14.60 15.77 17.95
N ARG A 98 -14.22 14.55 18.39
CA ARG A 98 -13.15 13.77 17.74
C ARG A 98 -13.54 13.21 16.37
N GLU A 99 -14.83 13.13 16.08
CA GLU A 99 -15.40 12.57 14.86
C GLU A 99 -15.58 13.65 13.79
N ILE A 100 -15.53 14.93 14.18
CA ILE A 100 -15.74 16.09 13.31
C ILE A 100 -14.43 16.88 13.21
N GLN A 101 -13.82 16.90 12.03
CA GLN A 101 -12.58 17.64 11.78
C GLN A 101 -12.75 18.63 10.63
N THR A 102 -12.56 19.93 10.88
CA THR A 102 -12.49 20.92 9.79
C THR A 102 -11.33 20.59 8.85
N SER A 103 -11.65 20.41 7.58
CA SER A 103 -10.70 19.97 6.55
C SER A 103 -10.18 21.12 5.72
N SER A 104 -11.04 22.07 5.35
CA SER A 104 -10.63 23.22 4.55
C SER A 104 -11.53 24.42 4.75
N VAL A 105 -10.93 25.61 4.67
CA VAL A 105 -11.64 26.89 4.57
C VAL A 105 -10.94 27.70 3.49
N SER A 106 -11.70 28.19 2.51
CA SER A 106 -11.17 29.02 1.43
C SER A 106 -12.15 30.08 1.01
N VAL A 107 -11.63 31.22 0.57
CA VAL A 107 -12.42 32.30 -0.02
C VAL A 107 -11.75 32.73 -1.31
N TYR A 108 -12.51 32.79 -2.41
CA TYR A 108 -11.99 33.15 -3.71
C TYR A 108 -12.96 34.07 -4.47
N PRO A 109 -12.44 35.01 -5.29
CA PRO A 109 -13.28 35.85 -6.12
C PRO A 109 -13.95 35.04 -7.24
N VAL A 110 -15.21 35.37 -7.52
CA VAL A 110 -15.99 34.84 -8.65
C VAL A 110 -15.85 35.83 -9.80
N TYR A 111 -15.50 35.35 -10.99
CA TYR A 111 -15.29 36.17 -12.18
C TYR A 111 -16.37 35.90 -13.22
N ASN A 112 -16.83 36.95 -13.89
CA ASN A 112 -17.54 36.82 -15.16
C ASN A 112 -16.53 36.65 -16.30
N TYR A 113 -16.80 35.68 -17.17
CA TYR A 113 -16.01 35.38 -18.37
C TYR A 113 -16.72 35.76 -19.68
N GLU A 114 -17.98 36.20 -19.61
CA GLU A 114 -18.73 36.75 -20.76
C GLU A 114 -18.31 38.21 -21.00
N GLY A 115 -17.13 38.40 -21.59
CA GLY A 115 -16.58 39.73 -21.92
C GLY A 115 -15.28 40.02 -21.19
N GLU A 116 -15.18 41.19 -20.55
CA GLU A 116 -14.02 41.55 -19.73
C GLU A 116 -14.04 40.81 -18.38
N ARG A 117 -12.87 40.32 -17.95
CA ARG A 117 -12.70 39.61 -16.68
C ARG A 117 -12.95 40.56 -15.51
N THR A 118 -14.18 40.56 -15.01
CA THR A 118 -14.64 41.38 -13.89
C THR A 118 -15.04 40.49 -12.72
N ILE A 119 -14.77 40.95 -11.50
CA ILE A 119 -15.19 40.25 -10.28
C ILE A 119 -16.69 40.54 -10.09
N THR A 120 -17.49 39.49 -9.99
CA THR A 120 -18.94 39.58 -9.74
C THR A 120 -19.32 39.30 -8.29
N GLY A 121 -18.40 38.74 -7.51
CA GLY A 121 -18.60 38.46 -6.10
C GLY A 121 -17.45 37.63 -5.52
N TYR A 122 -17.69 37.04 -4.36
CA TYR A 122 -16.77 36.18 -3.66
C TYR A 122 -17.48 34.93 -3.19
N SER A 123 -16.81 33.79 -3.35
CA SER A 123 -17.27 32.49 -2.87
C SER A 123 -16.43 32.09 -1.67
N ALA A 124 -17.08 31.80 -0.55
CA ALA A 124 -16.48 31.24 0.65
C ALA A 124 -16.93 29.79 0.80
N SER A 125 -15.99 28.88 1.01
CA SER A 125 -16.23 27.46 1.18
C SER A 125 -15.58 26.96 2.46
N ASN A 126 -16.31 26.15 3.23
CA ASN A 126 -15.80 25.47 4.41
C ASN A 126 -16.27 24.01 4.37
N SER A 127 -15.36 23.09 4.65
CA SER A 127 -15.67 21.67 4.72
C SER A 127 -15.14 21.04 6.01
N VAL A 128 -15.91 20.10 6.54
CA VAL A 128 -15.54 19.20 7.62
C VAL A 128 -15.50 17.76 7.09
N GLN A 129 -14.58 16.99 7.66
CA GLN A 129 -14.51 15.56 7.54
C GLN A 129 -15.16 14.96 8.77
N ILE A 130 -16.14 14.10 8.53
CA ILE A 130 -16.79 13.30 9.54
C ILE A 130 -16.22 11.89 9.44
N THR A 131 -15.81 11.32 10.56
CA THR A 131 -15.37 9.92 10.69
C THR A 131 -16.20 9.25 11.76
N THR A 132 -17.02 8.26 11.39
CA THR A 132 -17.92 7.55 12.30
C THR A 132 -17.73 6.05 12.19
N THR A 133 -17.88 5.34 13.31
CA THR A 133 -17.98 3.88 13.36
C THR A 133 -19.43 3.40 13.29
N ASP A 134 -20.40 4.32 13.44
CA ASP A 134 -21.82 4.02 13.30
C ASP A 134 -22.26 4.26 11.84
N LEU A 135 -22.24 3.18 11.05
CA LEU A 135 -22.61 3.23 9.63
C LEU A 135 -24.11 3.48 9.41
N ASP A 136 -24.96 3.13 10.38
CA ASP A 136 -26.41 3.33 10.27
C ASP A 136 -26.77 4.83 10.44
N SER A 137 -25.95 5.57 11.18
CA SER A 137 -26.10 7.03 11.38
C SER A 137 -25.81 7.88 10.13
N LEU A 138 -25.20 7.32 9.08
CA LEU A 138 -24.74 8.07 7.91
C LEU A 138 -25.87 8.82 7.18
N SER A 139 -27.04 8.19 7.05
CA SER A 139 -28.19 8.84 6.42
C SER A 139 -28.69 10.02 7.26
N GLU A 140 -28.77 9.86 8.58
CA GLU A 140 -29.19 10.94 9.47
C GLU A 140 -28.18 12.10 9.47
N ILE A 141 -26.88 11.80 9.45
CA ILE A 141 -25.81 12.81 9.32
C ILE A 141 -26.00 13.66 8.07
N ILE A 142 -26.28 13.04 6.92
CA ILE A 142 -26.49 13.74 5.64
C ILE A 142 -27.77 14.58 5.69
N ASP A 143 -28.88 14.00 6.15
CA ASP A 143 -30.17 14.68 6.20
C ASP A 143 -30.15 15.90 7.13
N ARG A 144 -29.54 15.75 8.32
CA ARG A 144 -29.38 16.84 9.30
C ARG A 144 -28.47 17.95 8.77
N SER A 145 -27.36 17.58 8.15
CA SER A 145 -26.42 18.55 7.60
C SER A 145 -27.04 19.37 6.48
N THR A 146 -27.74 18.71 5.56
CA THR A 146 -28.42 19.39 4.44
C THR A 146 -29.58 20.25 4.91
N ALA A 147 -30.38 19.79 5.88
CA ALA A 147 -31.43 20.58 6.51
C ALA A 147 -30.87 21.83 7.22
N SER A 148 -29.63 21.77 7.71
CA SER A 148 -28.93 22.87 8.39
C SER A 148 -28.19 23.83 7.45
N GLY A 149 -28.23 23.59 6.13
CA GLY A 149 -27.64 24.46 5.13
C GLY A 149 -26.34 23.96 4.48
N ALA A 150 -25.89 22.74 4.80
CA ALA A 150 -24.81 22.11 4.04
C ALA A 150 -25.27 21.85 2.59
N ASN A 151 -24.48 22.33 1.63
CA ASN A 151 -24.80 22.24 0.20
C ASN A 151 -23.71 21.53 -0.61
N GLN A 152 -22.65 21.09 0.05
CA GLN A 152 -21.58 20.29 -0.53
C GLN A 152 -21.47 18.97 0.23
N ILE A 153 -22.04 17.90 -0.33
CA ILE A 153 -21.91 16.54 0.21
C ILE A 153 -20.89 15.79 -0.64
N GLY A 154 -19.77 15.41 -0.01
CA GLY A 154 -18.70 14.66 -0.65
C GLY A 154 -18.99 13.16 -0.74
N SER A 155 -18.04 12.43 -1.31
CA SER A 155 -18.10 10.97 -1.36
C SER A 155 -17.94 10.37 0.04
N ILE A 156 -18.59 9.22 0.25
CA ILE A 156 -18.39 8.38 1.43
C ILE A 156 -17.30 7.36 1.11
N SER A 157 -16.31 7.25 2.00
CA SER A 157 -15.29 6.21 1.98
C SER A 157 -15.50 5.26 3.15
N PHE A 158 -15.37 3.97 2.91
CA PHE A 158 -15.50 2.93 3.93
C PHE A 158 -14.14 2.28 4.17
N SER A 159 -13.76 2.09 5.43
CA SER A 159 -12.53 1.41 5.84
C SER A 159 -12.81 0.33 6.88
N ALA A 160 -11.84 -0.58 7.04
CA ALA A 160 -11.84 -1.70 7.96
C ALA A 160 -10.52 -1.72 8.76
#